data_AF-A0A9E3FEC2-F1
#
_entry.id   AF-A0A9E3FEC2-F1
#
_cell.length_a   1.000
_cell.length_b   1.000
_cell.length_c   1.000
_cell.angle_alpha   90.00
_cell.angle_beta   90.00
_cell.angle_gamma   90.00
#
_symmetry.space_group_name_H-M   'P 1'
#
loop_
_entity.id
_entity.type
_entity.pdbx_description
1 polymer ?
#
loop_
_entity_poly.entity_id
_entity_poly.type
_entity_poly.pdbx_seq_one_letter_code
_entity_poly.pdbx_strand_id
1 'polypeptide(L)'
;MSKEHLRRGVVCAGLLLAASFGLWSSAARTSAQGPPQGDKPVEQTRKNIQVLKGLPESQLFPEMNFIAASLGVQCGFCHVSQGKNAQGQTNWVWESDEKEEKKVAREMMRMVLAVSNGNYGVSRGQVTCYTCHRGQEHPQSLPTLPLAVSGHEPPPAGATPAHGAHDEAGAHPAPPTVQQVFDKYVAAVGAPAARDKFQTLVLKGTATASQNRTQNFEVTVKGTDKALLSVEMPQGGSMRRAVSGSAGWMAGPRGTRALGANEIAEARRNLDYFNVVKFAPAATMRVAGRRKVGDRDAVVVVDRPSENLQRRYFFDAETGLLLRVVTLTDAILNQLPEQVDFEDYRDVDGVKIPYVVRVSAIDTFNSRTQTITEVRHGVPVEDTIFNMPPAPPAPAATPKQ
;
A
#
# COMPACT_ATOMS: atom_id res chain seq x y z
N MET A 1 -74.20 -9.21 4.66
CA MET A 1 -74.35 -9.95 5.93
C MET A 1 -73.76 -11.36 5.73
N SER A 2 -72.49 -11.52 6.09
CA SER A 2 -71.94 -12.49 7.07
C SER A 2 -71.83 -13.97 6.64
N LYS A 3 -70.56 -14.31 6.34
CA LYS A 3 -69.79 -15.50 6.73
C LYS A 3 -70.26 -16.88 6.25
N GLU A 4 -69.54 -17.39 5.24
CA GLU A 4 -69.37 -18.82 4.99
C GLU A 4 -68.12 -19.34 5.70
N HIS A 5 -68.28 -20.47 6.37
CA HIS A 5 -67.23 -21.31 6.92
C HIS A 5 -67.29 -22.69 6.24
N LEU A 6 -66.11 -23.29 6.13
CA LEU A 6 -65.82 -24.72 6.33
C LEU A 6 -65.77 -25.68 5.11
N ARG A 7 -64.52 -26.04 4.79
CA ARG A 7 -63.93 -27.38 4.56
C ARG A 7 -64.80 -28.47 3.90
N ARG A 8 -64.26 -29.09 2.84
CA ARG A 8 -63.62 -30.43 2.84
C ARG A 8 -63.34 -30.87 1.40
N GLY A 9 -62.16 -31.45 1.18
CA GLY A 9 -61.71 -31.93 -0.13
C GLY A 9 -62.31 -33.27 -0.54
N VAL A 10 -62.24 -33.54 -1.85
CA VAL A 10 -62.29 -34.87 -2.47
C VAL A 10 -61.38 -34.84 -3.70
N VAL A 11 -60.54 -35.87 -3.80
CA VAL A 11 -59.66 -36.19 -4.94
C VAL A 11 -60.50 -36.86 -6.02
N CYS A 12 -60.35 -36.43 -7.28
CA CYS A 12 -60.72 -37.23 -8.45
C CYS A 12 -59.76 -36.93 -9.62
N ALA A 13 -59.18 -38.00 -10.16
CA ALA A 13 -58.29 -38.00 -11.31
C ALA A 13 -59.08 -37.85 -12.62
N GLY A 14 -58.52 -37.10 -13.57
CA GLY A 14 -59.02 -36.99 -14.94
C GLY A 14 -57.94 -36.45 -15.87
N LEU A 15 -57.42 -37.32 -16.75
CA LEU A 15 -56.50 -36.99 -17.83
C LEU A 15 -57.10 -35.94 -18.77
N LEU A 16 -56.35 -34.87 -19.05
CA LEU A 16 -56.48 -34.08 -20.28
C LEU A 16 -55.08 -33.66 -20.76
N LEU A 17 -54.76 -34.05 -21.99
CA LEU A 17 -53.58 -33.59 -22.72
C LEU A 17 -53.66 -32.07 -22.97
N ALA A 18 -52.61 -31.34 -22.63
CA ALA A 18 -52.30 -30.06 -23.23
C ALA A 18 -50.78 -29.82 -23.21
N ALA A 19 -50.22 -29.53 -24.37
CA ALA A 19 -48.82 -29.19 -24.58
C ALA A 19 -48.48 -27.84 -23.92
N SER A 20 -47.32 -27.78 -23.26
CA SER A 20 -46.70 -26.51 -22.88
C SER A 20 -45.17 -26.66 -22.75
N PHE A 21 -44.49 -26.03 -23.70
CA PHE A 21 -43.24 -25.28 -23.59
C PHE A 21 -42.41 -25.40 -22.30
N GLY A 22 -41.13 -25.75 -22.51
CA GLY A 22 -40.01 -25.04 -21.91
C GLY A 22 -39.56 -25.50 -20.52
N LEU A 23 -38.63 -26.45 -20.48
CA LEU A 23 -37.70 -26.63 -19.35
C LEU A 23 -36.33 -27.09 -19.88
N TRP A 24 -35.54 -26.15 -20.40
CA TRP A 24 -34.10 -26.25 -20.28
C TRP A 24 -33.70 -25.51 -19.01
N SER A 25 -33.72 -26.25 -17.90
CA SER A 25 -32.94 -25.89 -16.72
C SER A 25 -31.47 -26.14 -17.04
N SER A 26 -30.82 -25.19 -17.69
CA SER A 26 -29.37 -25.08 -17.65
C SER A 26 -29.00 -24.69 -16.23
N ALA A 27 -28.77 -25.69 -15.38
CA ALA A 27 -28.03 -25.52 -14.14
C ALA A 27 -26.68 -24.90 -14.52
N ALA A 28 -26.58 -23.58 -14.37
CA ALA A 28 -25.31 -22.89 -14.40
C ALA A 28 -24.44 -23.54 -13.33
N ARG A 29 -23.46 -24.32 -13.77
CA ARG A 29 -22.36 -24.75 -12.91
C ARG A 29 -21.62 -23.49 -12.51
N THR A 30 -22.06 -22.87 -11.43
CA THR A 30 -21.27 -21.91 -10.68
C THR A 30 -20.03 -22.68 -10.28
N SER A 31 -18.88 -22.39 -10.90
CA SER A 31 -17.61 -22.84 -10.37
C SER A 31 -17.46 -22.18 -9.01
N ALA A 32 -17.82 -22.95 -7.97
CA ALA A 32 -17.48 -22.64 -6.60
C ALA A 32 -15.95 -22.75 -6.46
N GLN A 33 -15.24 -21.71 -6.88
CA GLN A 33 -13.91 -21.48 -6.36
C GLN A 33 -14.09 -21.04 -4.91
N GLY A 34 -13.57 -21.87 -4.00
CA GLY A 34 -13.75 -21.74 -2.56
C GLY A 34 -13.32 -20.38 -2.01
N PRO A 35 -13.60 -20.12 -0.73
CA PRO A 35 -13.31 -18.85 -0.08
C PRO A 35 -11.83 -18.47 -0.23
N PRO A 36 -11.50 -17.17 -0.26
CA PRO A 36 -10.13 -16.69 -0.43
C PRO A 36 -9.26 -17.27 0.69
N GLN A 37 -8.33 -18.15 0.32
CA GLN A 37 -7.35 -18.71 1.24
C GLN A 37 -6.53 -17.53 1.79
N GLY A 38 -6.53 -17.37 3.13
CA GLY A 38 -5.58 -16.50 3.81
C GLY A 38 -4.15 -16.84 3.40
N ASP A 39 -3.29 -15.82 3.40
CA ASP A 39 -1.92 -15.92 2.91
C ASP A 39 -1.15 -17.05 3.63
N LYS A 40 -0.59 -18.00 2.87
CA LYS A 40 0.07 -19.18 3.44
C LYS A 40 1.43 -18.80 4.02
N PRO A 41 1.88 -19.44 5.11
CA PRO A 41 3.24 -19.27 5.59
C PRO A 41 4.28 -19.73 4.55
N VAL A 42 5.40 -19.00 4.46
CA VAL A 42 6.47 -19.22 3.48
C VAL A 42 7.07 -20.64 3.53
N GLU A 43 7.10 -21.30 4.68
CA GLU A 43 7.62 -22.66 4.81
C GLU A 43 6.72 -23.72 4.14
N GLN A 44 5.47 -23.37 3.82
CA GLN A 44 4.53 -24.26 3.12
C GLN A 44 4.58 -24.07 1.60
N THR A 45 5.09 -22.93 1.14
CA THR A 45 5.09 -22.50 -0.27
C THR A 45 6.49 -22.46 -0.86
N ARG A 46 7.53 -22.37 -0.04
CA ARG A 46 8.94 -22.25 -0.44
C ARG A 46 9.78 -23.36 0.19
N LYS A 47 10.80 -23.78 -0.55
CA LYS A 47 11.78 -24.77 -0.08
C LYS A 47 12.88 -24.10 0.75
N ASN A 48 13.44 -24.85 1.70
CA ASN A 48 14.59 -24.45 2.52
C ASN A 48 14.42 -23.12 3.29
N ILE A 49 13.23 -22.86 3.83
CA ILE A 49 13.01 -21.77 4.81
C ILE A 49 13.50 -22.24 6.19
N GLN A 50 14.53 -21.56 6.71
CA GLN A 50 15.15 -21.92 8.00
C GLN A 50 14.82 -20.96 9.13
N VAL A 51 14.92 -19.64 8.89
CA VAL A 51 14.77 -18.61 9.95
C VAL A 51 13.41 -17.92 9.90
N LEU A 52 12.90 -17.58 8.71
CA LEU A 52 11.67 -16.78 8.51
C LEU A 52 10.38 -17.63 8.51
N LYS A 53 10.32 -18.68 9.32
CA LYS A 53 9.11 -19.52 9.41
C LYS A 53 7.94 -18.70 9.98
N GLY A 54 6.73 -18.95 9.48
CA GLY A 54 5.52 -18.22 9.87
C GLY A 54 5.31 -16.89 9.13
N LEU A 55 6.28 -16.42 8.33
CA LEU A 55 6.10 -15.22 7.52
C LEU A 55 5.02 -15.48 6.47
N PRO A 56 4.05 -14.58 6.25
CA PRO A 56 3.12 -14.70 5.13
C PRO A 56 3.87 -14.65 3.79
N GLU A 57 3.46 -15.46 2.82
CA GLU A 57 4.11 -15.55 1.50
C GLU A 57 4.22 -14.18 0.80
N SER A 58 3.22 -13.32 0.94
CA SER A 58 3.25 -11.96 0.37
C SER A 58 4.33 -11.05 0.96
N GLN A 59 4.83 -11.35 2.17
CA GLN A 59 5.83 -10.51 2.86
C GLN A 59 7.28 -10.96 2.62
N LEU A 60 7.51 -12.14 2.01
CA LEU A 60 8.85 -12.68 1.83
C LEU A 60 9.78 -11.78 1.01
N PHE A 61 9.35 -11.36 -0.17
CA PHE A 61 10.18 -10.51 -1.03
C PHE A 61 10.39 -9.11 -0.45
N PRO A 62 9.38 -8.42 0.12
CA PRO A 62 9.60 -7.17 0.84
C PRO A 62 10.64 -7.29 1.96
N GLU A 63 10.60 -8.37 2.74
CA GLU A 63 11.58 -8.64 3.79
C GLU A 63 12.99 -8.83 3.21
N MET A 64 13.14 -9.62 2.14
CA MET A 64 14.43 -9.80 1.46
C MET A 64 14.96 -8.48 0.88
N ASN A 65 14.09 -7.65 0.30
CA ASN A 65 14.45 -6.33 -0.22
C ASN A 65 14.91 -5.38 0.90
N PHE A 66 14.28 -5.44 2.07
CA PHE A 66 14.72 -4.69 3.25
C PHE A 66 16.13 -5.09 3.69
N ILE A 67 16.42 -6.40 3.75
CA ILE A 67 17.76 -6.90 4.08
C ILE A 67 18.77 -6.42 3.03
N ALA A 68 18.48 -6.56 1.74
CA ALA A 68 19.35 -6.12 0.66
C ALA A 68 19.65 -4.62 0.74
N ALA A 69 18.62 -3.79 0.96
CA ALA A 69 18.78 -2.34 1.13
C ALA A 69 19.58 -1.99 2.40
N SER A 70 19.41 -2.76 3.48
CA SER A 70 20.15 -2.57 4.72
C SER A 70 21.64 -2.81 4.56
N LEU A 71 22.02 -3.79 3.75
CA LEU A 71 23.41 -4.16 3.48
C LEU A 71 24.00 -3.43 2.26
N GLY A 72 23.19 -2.72 1.47
CA GLY A 72 23.66 -2.06 0.24
C GLY A 72 24.01 -3.04 -0.88
N VAL A 73 23.42 -4.24 -0.89
CA VAL A 73 23.72 -5.33 -1.84
C VAL A 73 22.51 -5.67 -2.72
N GLN A 74 22.71 -6.50 -3.74
CA GLN A 74 21.63 -7.01 -4.61
C GLN A 74 21.32 -8.49 -4.31
N CYS A 75 20.20 -9.02 -4.80
CA CYS A 75 19.78 -10.41 -4.55
C CYS A 75 20.86 -11.45 -4.87
N GLY A 76 21.68 -11.19 -5.89
CA GLY A 76 22.79 -12.05 -6.31
C GLY A 76 23.95 -12.11 -5.33
N PHE A 77 23.98 -11.28 -4.29
CA PHE A 77 24.96 -11.38 -3.21
C PHE A 77 24.73 -12.65 -2.39
N CYS A 78 23.49 -12.89 -1.94
CA CYS A 78 23.15 -14.08 -1.14
C CYS A 78 22.59 -15.24 -1.97
N HIS A 79 21.84 -14.97 -3.04
CA HIS A 79 21.14 -16.01 -3.78
C HIS A 79 21.91 -16.46 -5.03
N VAL A 80 21.73 -17.74 -5.37
CA VAL A 80 22.29 -18.36 -6.58
C VAL A 80 21.32 -18.20 -7.74
N SER A 81 21.84 -17.89 -8.92
CA SER A 81 21.07 -17.84 -10.16
C SER A 81 21.72 -18.72 -11.24
N GLN A 82 20.90 -19.43 -12.01
CA GLN A 82 21.30 -20.24 -13.17
C GLN A 82 20.99 -19.49 -14.48
N GLY A 83 21.60 -18.32 -14.64
CA GLY A 83 21.43 -17.50 -15.84
C GLY A 83 20.04 -16.88 -16.00
N LYS A 84 19.64 -16.62 -17.24
CA LYS A 84 18.33 -16.05 -17.61
C LYS A 84 17.50 -17.08 -18.37
N ASN A 85 16.19 -17.09 -18.14
CA ASN A 85 15.25 -17.89 -18.93
C ASN A 85 15.04 -17.29 -20.33
N ALA A 86 14.28 -17.98 -21.19
CA ALA A 86 14.00 -17.54 -22.56
C ALA A 86 13.29 -16.16 -22.63
N GLN A 87 12.65 -15.73 -21.54
CA GLN A 87 11.98 -14.43 -21.39
C GLN A 87 12.91 -13.34 -20.81
N GLY A 88 14.21 -13.64 -20.66
CA GLY A 88 15.21 -12.71 -20.14
C GLY A 88 15.16 -12.47 -18.63
N GLN A 89 14.34 -13.23 -17.88
CA GLN A 89 14.24 -13.15 -16.43
C GLN A 89 15.31 -14.02 -15.77
N THR A 90 15.90 -13.55 -14.67
CA THR A 90 16.88 -14.34 -13.92
C THR A 90 16.24 -15.60 -13.35
N ASN A 91 16.86 -16.74 -13.64
CA ASN A 91 16.46 -18.04 -13.13
C ASN A 91 17.11 -18.26 -11.76
N TRP A 92 16.39 -17.97 -10.69
CA TRP A 92 16.91 -18.06 -9.31
C TRP A 92 16.72 -19.45 -8.71
N VAL A 93 17.75 -19.96 -8.02
CA VAL A 93 17.70 -21.18 -7.21
C VAL A 93 17.65 -20.77 -5.74
N TRP A 94 16.50 -20.26 -5.31
CA TRP A 94 16.30 -19.62 -4.01
C TRP A 94 16.65 -20.51 -2.82
N GLU A 95 16.44 -21.82 -2.96
CA GLU A 95 16.71 -22.82 -1.93
C GLU A 95 18.20 -23.14 -1.76
N SER A 96 19.05 -22.82 -2.74
CA SER A 96 20.48 -23.17 -2.68
C SER A 96 21.21 -22.42 -1.57
N ASP A 97 22.05 -23.14 -0.83
CA ASP A 97 22.93 -22.63 0.22
C ASP A 97 24.41 -22.70 -0.18
N GLU A 98 24.68 -22.73 -1.49
CA GLU A 98 26.04 -22.75 -2.04
C GLU A 98 26.87 -21.52 -1.62
N LYS A 99 26.20 -20.37 -1.44
CA LYS A 99 26.83 -19.11 -1.03
C LYS A 99 26.88 -18.99 0.49
N GLU A 100 28.09 -18.74 1.02
CA GLU A 100 28.32 -18.55 2.44
C GLU A 100 27.58 -17.32 2.99
N GLU A 101 27.43 -16.28 2.17
CA GLU A 101 26.72 -15.04 2.49
C GLU A 101 25.29 -15.32 2.96
N LYS A 102 24.59 -16.28 2.34
CA LYS A 102 23.23 -16.68 2.74
C LYS A 102 23.23 -17.39 4.10
N LYS A 103 24.26 -18.18 4.41
CA LYS A 103 24.38 -18.87 5.70
C LYS A 103 24.68 -17.86 6.81
N VAL A 104 25.62 -16.94 6.58
CA VAL A 104 25.93 -15.84 7.50
C VAL A 104 24.70 -14.95 7.72
N ALA A 105 23.97 -14.59 6.66
CA ALA A 105 22.74 -13.81 6.77
C ALA A 105 21.70 -14.48 7.70
N ARG A 106 21.60 -15.82 7.71
CA ARG A 106 20.73 -16.53 8.65
C ARG A 106 21.15 -16.37 10.10
N GLU A 107 22.45 -16.42 10.39
CA GLU A 107 22.94 -16.15 11.76
C GLU A 107 22.64 -14.72 12.19
N MET A 108 22.84 -13.75 11.30
CA MET A 108 22.48 -12.35 11.57
C MET A 108 20.98 -12.17 11.79
N MET A 109 20.12 -12.84 11.01
CA MET A 109 18.66 -12.82 11.22
C MET A 109 18.29 -13.40 12.60
N ARG A 110 18.92 -14.51 13.02
CA ARG A 110 18.69 -15.06 14.37
C ARG A 110 19.12 -14.09 15.47
N MET A 111 20.24 -13.40 15.29
CA MET A 111 20.69 -12.37 16.22
C MET A 111 19.65 -11.23 16.33
N VAL A 112 19.16 -10.69 15.21
CA VAL A 112 18.14 -9.63 15.23
C VAL A 112 16.84 -10.09 15.92
N LEU A 113 16.40 -11.32 15.65
CA LEU A 113 15.25 -11.91 16.33
C LEU A 113 15.48 -12.07 17.83
N ALA A 114 16.68 -12.50 18.24
CA ALA A 114 17.04 -12.63 19.64
C ALA A 114 17.11 -11.28 20.35
N VAL A 115 17.56 -10.21 19.69
CA VAL A 115 17.52 -8.85 20.26
C VAL A 115 16.08 -8.35 20.39
N SER A 116 15.25 -8.64 19.39
CA SER A 116 13.86 -8.19 19.31
C SER A 116 12.88 -8.97 20.18
N ASN A 117 13.33 -10.01 20.90
CA ASN A 117 12.45 -10.89 21.68
C ASN A 117 12.03 -10.30 23.04
N GLY A 118 12.38 -9.04 23.32
CA GLY A 118 12.02 -8.32 24.55
C GLY A 118 13.04 -8.43 25.69
N ASN A 119 14.05 -9.29 25.59
CA ASN A 119 15.04 -9.49 26.67
C ASN A 119 15.95 -8.29 26.93
N TYR A 120 16.01 -7.33 25.99
CA TYR A 120 16.93 -6.19 26.04
C TYR A 120 16.22 -4.85 26.22
N GLY A 121 14.92 -4.84 26.55
CA GLY A 121 14.13 -3.60 26.59
C GLY A 121 13.93 -2.94 25.22
N VAL A 122 14.30 -3.66 24.16
CA VAL A 122 14.15 -3.25 22.76
C VAL A 122 12.90 -3.92 22.20
N SER A 123 12.00 -3.10 21.67
CA SER A 123 10.80 -3.58 20.98
C SER A 123 11.14 -4.02 19.55
N ARG A 124 10.34 -4.94 18.98
CA ARG A 124 10.47 -5.36 17.58
C ARG A 124 10.54 -4.14 16.64
N GLY A 125 11.48 -4.19 15.69
CA GLY A 125 11.68 -3.12 14.71
C GLY A 125 12.53 -1.94 15.16
N GLN A 126 12.90 -1.84 16.45
CA GLN A 126 13.84 -0.82 16.92
C GLN A 126 15.29 -1.14 16.56
N VAL A 127 15.68 -2.42 16.61
CA VAL A 127 16.97 -2.92 16.09
C VAL A 127 16.67 -3.75 14.84
N THR A 128 17.31 -3.40 13.73
CA THR A 128 17.10 -4.04 12.43
C THR A 128 18.44 -4.24 11.73
N CYS A 129 18.46 -4.89 10.56
CA CYS A 129 19.67 -4.94 9.74
C CYS A 129 20.22 -3.53 9.45
N TYR A 130 19.34 -2.55 9.20
CA TYR A 130 19.73 -1.18 8.87
C TYR A 130 20.41 -0.44 10.04
N THR A 131 20.04 -0.73 11.29
CA THR A 131 20.62 -0.03 12.45
C THR A 131 22.13 -0.26 12.55
N CYS A 132 22.62 -1.43 12.14
CA CYS A 132 24.04 -1.77 12.14
C CYS A 132 24.70 -1.51 10.78
N HIS A 133 24.10 -1.98 9.68
CA HIS A 133 24.73 -1.95 8.37
C HIS A 133 24.68 -0.58 7.69
N ARG A 134 23.58 0.17 7.85
CA ARG A 134 23.41 1.52 7.29
C ARG A 134 23.72 1.62 5.78
N GLY A 135 23.38 0.58 5.02
CA GLY A 135 23.64 0.49 3.57
C GLY A 135 25.06 0.03 3.21
N GLN A 136 25.80 -0.53 4.16
CA GLN A 136 27.14 -1.11 3.94
C GLN A 136 27.11 -2.61 4.19
N GLU A 137 27.83 -3.37 3.35
CA GLU A 137 27.90 -4.84 3.46
C GLU A 137 28.39 -5.25 4.85
N HIS A 138 29.36 -4.50 5.38
CA HIS A 138 29.91 -4.68 6.72
C HIS A 138 29.64 -3.45 7.59
N PRO A 139 29.12 -3.62 8.82
CA PRO A 139 28.96 -2.52 9.77
C PRO A 139 30.29 -1.82 10.06
N GLN A 140 30.25 -0.51 10.26
CA GLN A 140 31.42 0.25 10.67
C GLN A 140 31.77 -0.10 12.13
N SER A 141 32.95 -0.69 12.34
CA SER A 141 33.45 -1.06 13.67
C SER A 141 34.16 0.08 14.39
N LEU A 142 34.46 1.17 13.67
CA LEU A 142 35.11 2.36 14.20
C LEU A 142 34.25 3.60 13.97
N PRO A 143 34.24 4.55 14.91
CA PRO A 143 33.64 5.86 14.68
C PRO A 143 34.43 6.64 13.62
N THR A 144 33.78 7.57 12.94
CA THR A 144 34.44 8.49 12.01
C THR A 144 35.41 9.39 12.77
N LEU A 145 36.67 9.42 12.36
CA LEU A 145 37.72 10.27 12.92
C LEU A 145 38.08 11.44 11.97
N PRO A 146 38.47 12.62 12.50
CA PRO A 146 38.55 12.96 13.93
C PRO A 146 37.16 13.07 14.56
N LEU A 147 37.07 12.72 15.86
CA LEU A 147 35.82 12.88 16.60
C LEU A 147 35.47 14.37 16.67
N ALA A 148 34.19 14.71 16.43
CA ALA A 148 33.75 16.10 16.32
C ALA A 148 33.92 16.91 17.62
N VAL A 149 33.81 16.25 18.78
CA VAL A 149 34.03 16.86 20.10
C VAL A 149 34.57 15.78 21.04
N SER A 150 35.72 16.01 21.66
CA SER A 150 36.10 15.24 22.84
C SER A 150 35.38 15.88 24.03
N GLY A 151 34.77 15.09 24.93
CA GLY A 151 34.07 15.63 26.11
C GLY A 151 34.96 16.41 27.10
N HIS A 152 36.23 16.65 26.75
CA HIS A 152 37.21 17.43 27.49
C HIS A 152 37.44 18.83 26.90
N GLU A 153 36.92 19.11 25.70
CA GLU A 153 36.92 20.46 25.12
C GLU A 153 35.75 21.25 25.73
N PRO A 154 35.94 22.50 26.21
CA PRO A 154 34.79 23.36 26.48
C PRO A 154 33.97 23.47 25.18
N PRO A 155 32.62 23.41 25.27
CA PRO A 155 31.78 23.52 24.09
C PRO A 155 32.17 24.79 23.33
N PRO A 156 32.27 24.74 21.98
CA PRO A 156 32.53 25.94 21.19
C PRO A 156 31.63 27.07 21.66
N ALA A 157 32.16 28.29 21.83
CA ALA A 157 31.34 29.44 22.19
C ALA A 157 30.24 29.62 21.11
N GLY A 158 29.00 29.24 21.44
CA GLY A 158 27.86 29.22 20.51
C GLY A 158 27.37 27.83 20.06
N ALA A 159 27.99 26.72 20.50
CA ALA A 159 27.50 25.37 20.26
C ALA A 159 26.69 24.86 21.46
N THR A 160 25.36 24.95 21.38
CA THR A 160 24.47 24.17 22.23
C THR A 160 24.62 22.68 21.94
N PRO A 161 24.74 21.80 22.95
CA PRO A 161 24.73 20.36 22.72
C PRO A 161 23.41 19.94 22.08
N ALA A 162 23.47 19.34 20.89
CA ALA A 162 22.34 18.60 20.32
C ALA A 162 22.26 17.20 20.95
N HIS A 163 22.11 17.15 22.28
CA HIS A 163 21.64 15.97 22.99
C HIS A 163 20.32 16.39 23.63
N GLY A 164 19.26 15.61 23.33
CA GLY A 164 17.87 15.94 23.60
C GLY A 164 17.68 16.77 24.85
N ALA A 165 17.44 18.07 24.63
CA ALA A 165 16.85 18.91 25.64
C ALA A 165 15.54 18.23 26.03
N HIS A 166 15.47 17.76 27.27
CA HIS A 166 14.26 17.98 28.03
C HIS A 166 14.09 19.49 28.03
N ASP A 167 13.21 19.99 27.16
CA ASP A 167 12.88 21.41 27.08
C ASP A 167 12.60 21.91 28.50
N GLU A 168 13.43 22.84 28.95
CA GLU A 168 13.03 23.72 30.05
C GLU A 168 11.70 24.35 29.66
N ALA A 169 10.75 24.32 30.59
CA ALA A 169 9.40 24.82 30.43
C ALA A 169 9.38 26.36 30.29
N GLY A 170 9.88 26.88 29.18
CA GLY A 170 9.37 28.10 28.60
C GLY A 170 7.93 27.86 28.19
N ALA A 171 7.05 28.84 28.40
CA ALA A 171 5.65 28.79 27.98
C ALA A 171 5.54 28.75 26.44
N HIS A 172 5.88 27.61 25.85
CA HIS A 172 5.53 27.30 24.48
C HIS A 172 4.01 27.16 24.43
N PRO A 173 3.34 27.74 23.41
CA PRO A 173 1.94 27.47 23.19
C PRO A 173 1.72 25.96 23.21
N ALA A 174 0.67 25.50 23.90
CA ALA A 174 0.35 24.09 23.95
C ALA A 174 0.36 23.52 22.52
N PRO A 175 0.97 22.34 22.29
CA PRO A 175 0.99 21.75 20.96
C PRO A 175 -0.45 21.59 20.44
N PRO A 176 -0.69 21.76 19.13
CA PRO A 176 -2.03 21.67 18.59
C PRO A 176 -2.64 20.31 18.89
N THR A 177 -3.95 20.25 19.09
CA THR A 177 -4.66 18.98 19.19
C THR A 177 -4.75 18.32 17.82
N VAL A 178 -5.00 17.00 17.78
CA VAL A 178 -5.24 16.28 16.51
C VAL A 178 -6.38 16.94 15.73
N GLN A 179 -7.45 17.33 16.43
CA GLN A 179 -8.59 18.00 15.80
C GLN A 179 -8.17 19.32 15.14
N GLN A 180 -7.39 20.17 15.83
CA GLN A 180 -6.90 21.43 15.26
C GLN A 180 -6.02 21.22 14.02
N VAL A 181 -5.16 20.20 14.03
CA VAL A 181 -4.33 19.85 12.86
C VAL A 181 -5.21 19.45 11.68
N PHE A 182 -6.23 18.61 11.92
CA PHE A 182 -7.15 18.17 10.89
C PHE A 182 -8.07 19.27 10.37
N ASP A 183 -8.60 20.11 11.24
CA ASP A 183 -9.44 21.25 10.82
C ASP A 183 -8.65 22.20 9.92
N LYS A 184 -7.38 22.45 10.28
CA LYS A 184 -6.46 23.24 9.44
C LYS A 184 -6.24 22.56 8.08
N TYR A 185 -5.99 21.24 8.06
CA TYR A 185 -5.81 20.48 6.81
C TYR A 185 -7.06 20.49 5.92
N VAL A 186 -8.23 20.23 6.49
CA VAL A 186 -9.52 20.21 5.80
C VAL A 186 -9.85 21.58 5.22
N ALA A 187 -9.57 22.67 5.96
CA ALA A 187 -9.69 24.04 5.46
C ALA A 187 -8.69 24.33 4.34
N ALA A 188 -7.41 23.96 4.51
CA ALA A 188 -6.35 24.19 3.53
C ALA A 188 -6.60 23.49 2.18
N VAL A 189 -7.17 22.28 2.22
CA VAL A 189 -7.51 21.51 1.03
C VAL A 189 -8.81 22.00 0.36
N GLY A 190 -9.64 22.77 1.05
CA GLY A 190 -10.94 23.21 0.52
C GLY A 190 -12.01 22.12 0.59
N ALA A 191 -11.95 21.24 1.60
CA ALA A 191 -12.83 20.09 1.73
C ALA A 191 -14.35 20.39 1.74
N PRO A 192 -14.84 21.52 2.29
CA PRO A 192 -16.26 21.89 2.15
C PRO A 192 -16.68 21.99 0.68
N ALA A 193 -15.93 22.75 -0.13
CA ALA A 193 -16.19 22.86 -1.57
C ALA A 193 -16.04 21.51 -2.29
N ALA A 194 -15.12 20.67 -1.84
CA ALA A 194 -14.92 19.33 -2.38
C ALA A 194 -16.14 18.41 -2.18
N ARG A 195 -16.77 18.44 -1.00
CA ARG A 195 -17.96 17.64 -0.72
C ARG A 195 -19.11 17.96 -1.67
N ASP A 196 -19.25 19.21 -2.09
CA ASP A 196 -20.34 19.61 -2.98
C ASP A 196 -19.99 19.38 -4.45
N LYS A 197 -18.77 19.73 -4.87
CA LYS A 197 -18.38 19.78 -6.30
C LYS A 197 -17.63 18.54 -6.81
N PHE A 198 -17.05 17.74 -5.92
CA PHE A 198 -16.15 16.62 -6.26
C PHE A 198 -16.76 15.25 -5.92
N GLN A 199 -18.09 15.12 -6.03
CA GLN A 199 -18.79 13.83 -5.92
C GLN A 199 -18.32 12.82 -6.96
N THR A 200 -17.90 13.32 -8.13
CA THR A 200 -17.16 12.58 -9.14
C THR A 200 -15.87 13.33 -9.46
N LEU A 201 -14.81 12.56 -9.72
CA LEU A 201 -13.49 13.08 -10.04
C LEU A 201 -12.85 12.16 -11.08
N VAL A 202 -12.38 12.73 -12.19
CA VAL A 202 -11.58 12.07 -13.21
C VAL A 202 -10.24 12.77 -13.26
N LEU A 203 -9.18 12.01 -13.02
CA LEU A 203 -7.79 12.45 -13.04
C LEU A 203 -7.06 11.72 -14.15
N LYS A 204 -6.27 12.44 -14.94
CA LYS A 204 -5.29 11.83 -15.85
C LYS A 204 -3.89 12.26 -15.49
N GLY A 205 -2.94 11.39 -15.79
CA GLY A 205 -1.56 11.67 -15.52
C GLY A 205 -0.61 10.61 -16.06
N THR A 206 0.64 10.77 -15.67
CA THR A 206 1.73 9.84 -15.99
C THR A 206 2.29 9.26 -14.70
N ALA A 207 2.59 7.97 -14.70
CA ALA A 207 3.29 7.29 -13.61
C ALA A 207 4.65 6.83 -14.12
N THR A 208 5.72 7.38 -13.57
CA THR A 208 7.10 7.00 -13.89
C THR A 208 7.65 6.11 -12.77
N ALA A 209 7.91 4.85 -13.08
CA ALA A 209 8.49 3.86 -12.17
C ALA A 209 10.02 3.76 -12.35
N SER A 210 10.66 2.90 -11.53
CA SER A 210 12.08 2.56 -11.68
C SER A 210 12.43 2.18 -13.13
N GLN A 211 13.63 2.57 -13.59
CA GLN A 211 14.11 2.51 -14.99
C GLN A 211 13.45 3.51 -15.97
N ASN A 212 12.89 4.62 -15.46
CA ASN A 212 12.26 5.69 -16.26
C ASN A 212 11.11 5.23 -17.16
N ARG A 213 10.50 4.07 -16.84
CA ARG A 213 9.33 3.57 -17.56
C ARG A 213 8.13 4.42 -17.16
N THR A 214 7.57 5.12 -18.13
CA THR A 214 6.43 6.02 -17.94
C THR A 214 5.18 5.40 -18.57
N GLN A 215 4.08 5.40 -17.83
CA GLN A 215 2.78 4.92 -18.28
C GLN A 215 1.71 5.98 -18.03
N ASN A 216 0.80 6.15 -18.96
CA ASN A 216 -0.38 6.98 -18.74
C ASN A 216 -1.35 6.25 -17.83
N PHE A 217 -2.00 6.99 -16.95
CA PHE A 217 -3.08 6.48 -16.13
C PHE A 217 -4.26 7.44 -16.12
N GLU A 218 -5.44 6.87 -15.89
CA GLU A 218 -6.67 7.57 -15.57
C GLU A 218 -7.25 7.00 -14.27
N VAL A 219 -7.67 7.86 -13.37
CA VAL A 219 -8.38 7.50 -12.15
C VAL A 219 -9.75 8.15 -12.17
N THR A 220 -10.78 7.35 -12.00
CA THR A 220 -12.16 7.81 -11.83
C THR A 220 -12.64 7.44 -10.44
N VAL A 221 -13.04 8.44 -9.66
CA VAL A 221 -13.61 8.30 -8.32
C VAL A 221 -15.08 8.73 -8.36
N LYS A 222 -15.93 7.99 -7.64
CA LYS A 222 -17.33 8.36 -7.40
C LYS A 222 -17.68 8.10 -5.95
N GLY A 223 -18.05 9.16 -5.23
CA GLY A 223 -18.28 9.10 -3.79
C GLY A 223 -17.01 8.74 -3.01
N THR A 224 -17.20 8.11 -1.85
CA THR A 224 -16.09 7.74 -0.93
C THR A 224 -15.66 6.28 -1.05
N ASP A 225 -16.38 5.46 -1.83
CA ASP A 225 -16.22 4.00 -1.80
C ASP A 225 -15.96 3.37 -3.17
N LYS A 226 -16.16 4.10 -4.28
CA LYS A 226 -15.94 3.61 -5.65
C LYS A 226 -14.79 4.32 -6.33
N ALA A 227 -13.88 3.54 -6.89
CA ALA A 227 -12.81 4.06 -7.71
C ALA A 227 -12.34 3.04 -8.76
N LEU A 228 -11.96 3.54 -9.93
CA LEU A 228 -11.41 2.80 -11.06
C LEU A 228 -10.08 3.43 -11.45
N LEU A 229 -9.04 2.63 -11.49
CA LEU A 229 -7.75 2.95 -12.10
C LEU A 229 -7.66 2.25 -13.46
N SER A 230 -7.28 2.99 -14.48
CA SER A 230 -6.91 2.48 -15.80
C SER A 230 -5.47 2.88 -16.09
N VAL A 231 -4.63 1.94 -16.51
CA VAL A 231 -3.22 2.17 -16.88
C VAL A 231 -2.99 1.65 -18.29
N GLU A 232 -2.41 2.48 -19.14
CA GLU A 232 -2.05 2.09 -20.52
C GLU A 232 -0.83 1.17 -20.52
N MET A 233 -0.90 0.08 -21.29
CA MET A 233 0.17 -0.91 -21.36
C MET A 233 1.07 -0.64 -22.58
N PRO A 234 2.40 -0.78 -22.46
CA PRO A 234 3.33 -0.52 -23.58
C PRO A 234 3.07 -1.34 -24.85
N GLN A 235 2.58 -2.57 -24.69
CA GLN A 235 2.27 -3.51 -25.77
C GLN A 235 0.84 -3.35 -26.34
N GLY A 236 0.13 -2.29 -25.98
CA GLY A 236 -1.27 -2.05 -26.35
C GLY A 236 -2.27 -2.58 -25.32
N GLY A 237 -3.46 -1.96 -25.30
CA GLY A 237 -4.52 -2.22 -24.33
C GLY A 237 -4.32 -1.52 -22.99
N SER A 238 -5.18 -1.83 -22.02
CA SER A 238 -5.15 -1.24 -20.68
C SER A 238 -5.26 -2.28 -19.57
N MET A 239 -4.62 -1.96 -18.45
CA MET A 239 -4.76 -2.65 -17.18
C MET A 239 -5.75 -1.85 -16.33
N ARG A 240 -6.92 -2.42 -16.06
CA ARG A 240 -7.98 -1.79 -15.28
C ARG A 240 -8.16 -2.48 -13.93
N ARG A 241 -8.32 -1.70 -12.88
CA ARG A 241 -8.58 -2.18 -11.51
C ARG A 241 -9.62 -1.28 -10.85
N ALA A 242 -10.69 -1.87 -10.33
CA ALA A 242 -11.70 -1.11 -9.60
C ALA A 242 -11.96 -1.68 -8.20
N VAL A 243 -12.42 -0.81 -7.32
CA VAL A 243 -12.95 -1.14 -6.00
C VAL A 243 -14.31 -0.46 -5.81
N SER A 244 -15.25 -1.15 -5.19
CA SER A 244 -16.60 -0.68 -4.89
C SER A 244 -17.08 -1.38 -3.62
N GLY A 245 -17.21 -0.65 -2.50
CA GLY A 245 -17.44 -1.23 -1.17
C GLY A 245 -16.45 -2.35 -0.80
N SER A 246 -16.94 -3.52 -0.41
CA SER A 246 -16.07 -4.67 -0.08
C SER A 246 -15.63 -5.50 -1.30
N ALA A 247 -15.98 -5.08 -2.52
CA ALA A 247 -15.66 -5.79 -3.75
C ALA A 247 -14.56 -5.07 -4.55
N GLY A 248 -13.84 -5.83 -5.37
CA GLY A 248 -12.89 -5.30 -6.33
C GLY A 248 -12.57 -6.30 -7.43
N TRP A 249 -12.15 -5.79 -8.56
CA TRP A 249 -11.79 -6.61 -9.72
C TRP A 249 -10.62 -5.99 -10.48
N MET A 250 -10.02 -6.83 -11.32
CA MET A 250 -8.89 -6.50 -12.16
C MET A 250 -9.09 -7.12 -13.55
N ALA A 251 -8.87 -6.34 -14.60
CA ALA A 251 -8.96 -6.79 -16.00
C ALA A 251 -7.79 -6.26 -16.83
N GLY A 252 -7.23 -7.11 -17.69
CA GLY A 252 -6.15 -6.72 -18.61
C GLY A 252 -5.84 -7.84 -19.60
N PRO A 253 -4.66 -7.81 -20.26
CA PRO A 253 -4.29 -8.80 -21.28
C PRO A 253 -4.28 -10.26 -20.80
N ARG A 254 -4.16 -10.48 -19.48
CA ARG A 254 -4.18 -11.80 -18.84
C ARG A 254 -5.60 -12.27 -18.44
N GLY A 255 -6.64 -11.52 -18.81
CA GLY A 255 -8.03 -11.79 -18.47
C GLY A 255 -8.56 -10.93 -17.32
N THR A 256 -9.73 -11.32 -16.83
CA THR A 256 -10.49 -10.63 -15.78
C THR A 256 -10.60 -11.53 -14.55
N ARG A 257 -10.42 -10.97 -13.35
CA ARG A 257 -10.61 -11.69 -12.07
C ARG A 257 -11.09 -10.76 -10.96
N ALA A 258 -11.70 -11.35 -9.93
CA ALA A 258 -11.92 -10.69 -8.66
C ALA A 258 -10.59 -10.48 -7.89
N LEU A 259 -10.55 -9.45 -7.06
CA LEU A 259 -9.45 -9.18 -6.13
C LEU A 259 -9.68 -9.89 -4.79
N GLY A 260 -8.61 -10.39 -4.17
CA GLY A 260 -8.65 -10.87 -2.78
C GLY A 260 -8.71 -9.72 -1.78
N ALA A 261 -9.02 -10.00 -0.51
CA ALA A 261 -9.20 -8.99 0.54
C ALA A 261 -7.99 -8.06 0.71
N ASN A 262 -6.78 -8.63 0.71
CA ASN A 262 -5.53 -7.85 0.82
C ASN A 262 -5.32 -6.93 -0.39
N GLU A 263 -5.60 -7.43 -1.60
CA GLU A 263 -5.51 -6.64 -2.84
C GLU A 263 -6.54 -5.50 -2.86
N ILE A 264 -7.74 -5.73 -2.34
CA ILE A 264 -8.77 -4.69 -2.19
C ILE A 264 -8.30 -3.62 -1.21
N ALA A 265 -7.76 -4.02 -0.06
CA ALA A 265 -7.25 -3.09 0.95
C ALA A 265 -6.10 -2.24 0.39
N GLU A 266 -5.18 -2.85 -0.36
CA GLU A 266 -4.09 -2.13 -1.04
C GLU A 266 -4.59 -1.20 -2.16
N ALA A 267 -5.53 -1.67 -2.99
CA ALA A 267 -6.13 -0.85 -4.03
C ALA A 267 -6.84 0.38 -3.45
N ARG A 268 -7.57 0.22 -2.34
CA ARG A 268 -8.20 1.34 -1.62
C ARG A 268 -7.18 2.36 -1.14
N ARG A 269 -6.14 1.92 -0.41
CA ARG A 269 -5.07 2.83 0.07
C ARG A 269 -4.41 3.60 -1.08
N ASN A 270 -4.10 2.93 -2.18
CA ASN A 270 -3.53 3.56 -3.36
C ASN A 270 -4.47 4.60 -4.00
N LEU A 271 -5.78 4.34 -3.95
CA LEU A 271 -6.79 5.24 -4.53
C LEU A 271 -7.10 6.42 -3.62
N ASP A 272 -6.95 6.27 -2.30
CA ASP A 272 -7.06 7.37 -1.34
C ASP A 272 -6.03 8.49 -1.60
N TYR A 273 -4.90 8.17 -2.26
CA TYR A 273 -3.93 9.18 -2.70
C TYR A 273 -4.50 10.17 -3.73
N PHE A 274 -5.59 9.82 -4.40
CA PHE A 274 -6.27 10.65 -5.41
C PHE A 274 -7.51 11.36 -4.88
N ASN A 275 -8.06 10.93 -3.74
CA ASN A 275 -9.16 11.62 -3.08
C ASN A 275 -8.75 13.02 -2.65
N VAL A 276 -9.68 13.97 -2.58
CA VAL A 276 -9.35 15.34 -2.15
C VAL A 276 -8.88 15.32 -0.68
N VAL A 277 -9.72 14.79 0.20
CA VAL A 277 -9.36 14.49 1.59
C VAL A 277 -8.80 13.08 1.63
N LYS A 278 -7.52 12.94 1.98
CA LYS A 278 -6.78 11.67 1.87
C LYS A 278 -7.17 10.66 2.96
N PHE A 279 -7.67 11.13 4.11
CA PHE A 279 -8.05 10.27 5.24
C PHE A 279 -8.90 11.03 6.26
N ALA A 280 -9.58 10.29 7.14
CA ALA A 280 -10.33 10.81 8.28
C ALA A 280 -9.53 10.65 9.59
N PRO A 281 -9.75 11.53 10.59
CA PRO A 281 -9.13 11.39 11.90
C PRO A 281 -9.65 10.15 12.62
N ALA A 282 -8.76 9.47 13.36
CA ALA A 282 -9.07 8.31 14.16
C ALA A 282 -8.74 8.55 15.64
N ALA A 283 -9.45 7.90 16.55
CA ALA A 283 -9.27 8.04 18.00
C ALA A 283 -7.88 7.58 18.49
N THR A 284 -7.15 6.81 17.68
CA THR A 284 -5.78 6.33 17.93
C THR A 284 -4.70 7.36 17.59
N MET A 285 -5.05 8.45 16.91
CA MET A 285 -4.10 9.46 16.45
C MET A 285 -3.60 10.34 17.58
N ARG A 286 -2.30 10.68 17.57
CA ARG A 286 -1.65 11.58 18.54
C ARG A 286 -0.66 12.50 17.83
N VAL A 287 -0.57 13.76 18.25
CA VAL A 287 0.48 14.67 17.78
C VAL A 287 1.81 14.26 18.42
N ALA A 288 2.82 14.03 17.59
CA ALA A 288 4.15 13.57 18.02
C ALA A 288 5.22 14.69 17.98
N GLY A 289 4.83 15.91 17.62
CA GLY A 289 5.71 17.09 17.56
C GLY A 289 5.94 17.58 16.14
N ARG A 290 7.07 18.28 15.93
CA ARG A 290 7.44 18.86 14.63
C ARG A 290 8.66 18.18 14.03
N ARG A 291 8.69 18.01 12.71
CA ARG A 291 9.82 17.47 11.93
C ARG A 291 9.94 18.22 10.61
N LYS A 292 11.12 18.22 10.00
CA LYS A 292 11.34 18.77 8.66
C LYS A 292 10.93 17.77 7.58
N VAL A 293 10.33 18.27 6.50
CA VAL A 293 10.13 17.57 5.22
C VAL A 293 10.74 18.46 4.14
N GLY A 294 11.94 18.12 3.68
CA GLY A 294 12.80 19.08 2.97
C GLY A 294 13.07 20.28 3.88
N ASP A 295 12.88 21.49 3.37
CA ASP A 295 13.08 22.72 4.14
C ASP A 295 11.86 23.14 4.97
N ARG A 296 10.72 22.46 4.80
CA ARG A 296 9.44 22.84 5.43
C ARG A 296 9.27 22.19 6.80
N ASP A 297 8.79 22.97 7.76
CA ASP A 297 8.39 22.45 9.07
C ASP A 297 7.02 21.79 8.97
N ALA A 298 6.91 20.56 9.50
CA ALA A 298 5.68 19.80 9.51
C ALA A 298 5.30 19.37 10.93
N VAL A 299 4.01 19.49 11.27
CA VAL A 299 3.40 18.87 12.44
C VAL A 299 3.18 17.40 12.12
N VAL A 300 3.69 16.52 12.98
CA VAL A 300 3.59 15.06 12.81
C VAL A 300 2.45 14.52 13.65
N VAL A 301 1.51 13.85 13.01
CA VAL A 301 0.48 13.04 13.66
C VAL A 301 0.82 11.57 13.47
N VAL A 302 0.91 10.81 14.56
CA VAL A 302 1.13 9.36 14.54
C VAL A 302 -0.18 8.65 14.79
N ASP A 303 -0.47 7.65 13.99
CA ASP A 303 -1.59 6.73 14.15
C ASP A 303 -1.09 5.30 14.36
N ARG A 304 -1.79 4.55 15.20
CA ARG A 304 -1.56 3.12 15.45
C ARG A 304 -2.91 2.39 15.40
N PRO A 305 -3.45 2.18 14.20
CA PRO A 305 -4.77 1.55 14.03
C PRO A 305 -4.79 0.07 14.44
N SER A 306 -3.63 -0.59 14.46
CA SER A 306 -3.46 -1.95 14.99
C SER A 306 -2.02 -2.15 15.47
N GLU A 307 -1.73 -3.27 16.13
CA GLU A 307 -0.36 -3.59 16.60
C GLU A 307 0.65 -3.61 15.45
N ASN A 308 0.28 -4.17 14.29
CA ASN A 308 1.18 -4.39 13.16
C ASN A 308 1.24 -3.22 12.16
N LEU A 309 0.59 -2.09 12.45
CA LEU A 309 0.50 -0.97 11.52
C LEU A 309 0.63 0.36 12.25
N GLN A 310 1.64 1.14 11.86
CA GLN A 310 1.81 2.52 12.25
C GLN A 310 1.76 3.43 11.03
N ARG A 311 1.17 4.62 11.19
CA ARG A 311 1.22 5.68 10.17
C ARG A 311 1.72 6.98 10.79
N ARG A 312 2.45 7.76 10.00
CA ARG A 312 2.91 9.10 10.35
C ARG A 312 2.48 10.06 9.26
N TYR A 313 1.69 11.05 9.62
CA TYR A 313 1.18 12.09 8.74
C TYR A 313 1.92 13.38 9.03
N PHE A 314 2.51 13.97 8.00
CA PHE A 314 3.31 15.18 8.11
C PHE A 314 2.52 16.32 7.46
N PHE A 315 1.96 17.19 8.28
CA PHE A 315 1.19 18.34 7.83
C PHE A 315 2.08 19.58 7.86
N ASP A 316 2.15 20.29 6.76
CA ASP A 316 2.85 21.57 6.65
C ASP A 316 2.39 22.53 7.74
N ALA A 317 3.33 23.03 8.55
CA ALA A 317 2.99 23.84 9.72
C ALA A 317 2.40 25.20 9.33
N GLU A 318 2.75 25.73 8.15
CA GLU A 318 2.29 27.02 7.66
C GLU A 318 0.94 26.90 6.97
N THR A 319 0.87 26.06 5.92
CA THR A 319 -0.31 25.92 5.05
C THR A 319 -1.34 24.92 5.58
N GLY A 320 -0.94 23.93 6.38
CA GLY A 320 -1.79 22.82 6.82
C GLY A 320 -1.93 21.68 5.81
N LEU A 321 -1.35 21.80 4.61
CA LEU A 321 -1.41 20.76 3.59
C LEU A 321 -0.65 19.50 4.04
N LEU A 322 -1.16 18.32 3.67
CA LEU A 322 -0.47 17.06 3.92
C LEU A 322 0.73 16.95 2.99
N LEU A 323 1.94 16.81 3.54
CA LEU A 323 3.17 16.71 2.75
C LEU A 323 3.60 15.29 2.54
N ARG A 324 3.45 14.47 3.58
CA ARG A 324 3.96 13.10 3.59
C ARG A 324 3.10 12.20 4.44
N VAL A 325 2.96 10.96 4.00
CA VAL A 325 2.52 9.84 4.83
C VAL A 325 3.62 8.79 4.84
N VAL A 326 4.02 8.34 6.02
CA VAL A 326 4.88 7.16 6.19
C VAL A 326 4.05 6.07 6.84
N THR A 327 3.87 4.97 6.15
CA THR A 327 3.26 3.75 6.69
C THR A 327 4.38 2.77 7.05
N LEU A 328 4.34 2.26 8.28
CA LEU A 328 5.23 1.22 8.78
C LEU A 328 4.38 0.00 9.05
N THR A 329 4.67 -1.09 8.33
CA THR A 329 3.99 -2.37 8.53
C THR A 329 4.94 -3.36 9.16
N ASP A 330 4.55 -3.96 10.28
CA ASP A 330 5.40 -4.91 10.98
C ASP A 330 5.62 -6.17 10.12
N ALA A 331 6.88 -6.59 10.06
CA ALA A 331 7.34 -7.86 9.54
C ALA A 331 8.19 -8.57 10.61
N ILE A 332 8.64 -9.79 10.32
CA ILE A 332 9.27 -10.64 11.35
C ILE A 332 10.56 -10.02 11.92
N LEU A 333 11.39 -9.37 11.09
CA LEU A 333 12.67 -8.77 11.51
C LEU A 333 12.65 -7.25 11.64
N ASN A 334 11.70 -6.56 11.00
CA ASN A 334 11.71 -5.12 10.88
C ASN A 334 10.29 -4.54 10.69
N GLN A 335 10.21 -3.22 10.53
CA GLN A 335 9.02 -2.56 10.01
C GLN A 335 9.28 -2.15 8.56
N LEU A 336 8.46 -2.63 7.63
CA LEU A 336 8.55 -2.31 6.21
C LEU A 336 8.00 -0.89 5.97
N PRO A 337 8.83 0.07 5.51
CA PRO A 337 8.39 1.42 5.28
C PRO A 337 7.81 1.61 3.86
N GLU A 338 6.70 2.33 3.79
CA GLU A 338 6.19 2.96 2.58
C GLU A 338 6.01 4.45 2.84
N GLN A 339 6.58 5.29 1.99
CA GLN A 339 6.47 6.73 2.05
C GLN A 339 5.71 7.25 0.83
N VAL A 340 4.78 8.18 1.06
CA VAL A 340 4.04 8.88 0.02
C VAL A 340 4.21 10.36 0.24
N ASP A 341 4.79 11.05 -0.73
CA ASP A 341 4.94 12.50 -0.75
C ASP A 341 3.88 13.14 -1.65
N PHE A 342 3.32 14.25 -1.19
CA PHE A 342 2.36 15.08 -1.92
C PHE A 342 2.99 16.45 -2.20
N GLU A 343 3.15 16.74 -3.48
CA GLU A 343 3.90 17.87 -4.00
C GLU A 343 3.05 18.63 -5.03
N ASP A 344 3.44 19.88 -5.34
CA ASP A 344 2.80 20.74 -6.35
C ASP A 344 1.27 20.85 -6.16
N TYR A 345 0.84 21.33 -4.99
CA TYR A 345 -0.57 21.58 -4.74
C TYR A 345 -1.09 22.74 -5.59
N ARG A 346 -2.09 22.47 -6.44
CA ARG A 346 -2.73 23.47 -7.30
C ARG A 346 -4.20 23.65 -6.95
N ASP A 347 -4.72 24.84 -7.23
CA ASP A 347 -6.14 25.15 -7.05
C ASP A 347 -6.96 24.65 -8.23
N VAL A 348 -8.03 23.91 -7.94
CA VAL A 348 -9.06 23.51 -8.90
C VAL A 348 -10.42 23.84 -8.26
N ASP A 349 -11.04 24.93 -8.70
CA ASP A 349 -12.36 25.41 -8.24
C ASP A 349 -12.51 25.56 -6.71
N GLY A 350 -11.44 26.01 -6.05
CA GLY A 350 -11.37 26.22 -4.60
C GLY A 350 -10.90 25.00 -3.81
N VAL A 351 -10.42 23.96 -4.48
CA VAL A 351 -9.87 22.74 -3.87
C VAL A 351 -8.39 22.60 -4.21
N LYS A 352 -7.53 22.37 -3.21
CA LYS A 352 -6.10 22.13 -3.42
C LYS A 352 -5.85 20.65 -3.70
N ILE A 353 -5.33 20.34 -4.88
CA ILE A 353 -5.02 18.98 -5.32
C ILE A 353 -3.51 18.87 -5.55
N PRO A 354 -2.82 17.85 -5.00
CA PRO A 354 -1.41 17.62 -5.30
C PRO A 354 -1.28 17.12 -6.74
N TYR A 355 -0.50 17.80 -7.57
CA TYR A 355 -0.24 17.39 -8.96
C TYR A 355 0.93 16.42 -9.06
N VAL A 356 1.72 16.26 -8.01
CA VAL A 356 2.79 15.26 -7.94
C VAL A 356 2.60 14.40 -6.69
N VAL A 357 2.47 13.09 -6.89
CA VAL A 357 2.40 12.08 -5.82
C VAL A 357 3.55 11.10 -5.99
N ARG A 358 4.47 11.04 -5.04
CA ARG A 358 5.64 10.17 -5.10
C ARG A 358 5.51 9.07 -4.06
N VAL A 359 5.41 7.83 -4.53
CA VAL A 359 5.43 6.63 -3.69
C VAL A 359 6.85 6.07 -3.68
N SER A 360 7.38 5.85 -2.48
CA SER A 360 8.68 5.24 -2.25
C SER A 360 8.50 4.09 -1.26
N ALA A 361 8.78 2.87 -1.70
CA ALA A 361 8.65 1.66 -0.89
C ALA A 361 9.93 0.85 -0.97
N ILE A 362 10.16 0.00 0.04
CA ILE A 362 11.32 -0.90 0.05
C ILE A 362 11.33 -1.87 -1.14
N ASP A 363 10.14 -2.23 -1.62
CA ASP A 363 9.97 -2.83 -2.94
C ASP A 363 9.99 -1.72 -4.00
N THR A 364 11.14 -1.58 -4.66
CA THR A 364 11.34 -0.55 -5.69
C THR A 364 10.40 -0.70 -6.89
N PHE A 365 9.80 -1.88 -7.12
CA PHE A 365 8.80 -2.05 -8.17
C PHE A 365 7.53 -1.22 -7.92
N ASN A 366 7.20 -0.98 -6.66
CA ASN A 366 6.05 -0.17 -6.26
C ASN A 366 6.39 1.32 -6.12
N SER A 367 7.67 1.68 -6.21
CA SER A 367 8.12 3.07 -6.17
C SER A 367 7.87 3.74 -7.52
N ARG A 368 7.16 4.88 -7.48
CA ARG A 368 6.74 5.63 -8.67
C ARG A 368 6.49 7.10 -8.36
N THR A 369 6.69 7.95 -9.37
CA THR A 369 6.23 9.34 -9.34
C THR A 369 5.02 9.47 -10.24
N GLN A 370 3.90 9.94 -9.70
CA GLN A 370 2.66 10.15 -10.44
C GLN A 370 2.48 11.65 -10.64
N THR A 371 2.44 12.09 -11.90
CA THR A 371 2.22 13.49 -12.28
C THR A 371 0.84 13.61 -12.89
N ILE A 372 -0.05 14.33 -12.23
CA ILE A 372 -1.39 14.63 -12.73
C ILE A 372 -1.27 15.75 -13.76
N THR A 373 -1.88 15.55 -14.92
CA THR A 373 -1.90 16.51 -16.03
C THR A 373 -3.28 17.12 -16.24
N GLU A 374 -4.33 16.41 -15.81
CA GLU A 374 -5.71 16.84 -15.98
C GLU A 374 -6.56 16.45 -14.77
N VAL A 375 -7.42 17.37 -14.35
CA VAL A 375 -8.41 17.19 -13.29
C VAL A 375 -9.77 17.62 -13.83
N ARG A 376 -10.77 16.75 -13.77
CA ARG A 376 -12.18 17.08 -14.03
C ARG A 376 -13.02 16.60 -12.86
N HIS A 377 -13.92 17.44 -12.37
CA HIS A 377 -14.85 17.06 -11.30
C HIS A 377 -16.30 17.35 -11.71
N GLY A 378 -17.26 16.74 -11.02
CA GLY A 378 -18.68 16.90 -11.31
C GLY A 378 -19.10 16.34 -12.68
N VAL A 379 -18.26 15.52 -13.31
CA VAL A 379 -18.56 14.87 -14.60
C VAL A 379 -19.50 13.67 -14.39
N PRO A 380 -20.41 13.38 -15.34
CA PRO A 380 -21.23 12.18 -15.29
C PRO A 380 -20.36 10.90 -15.28
N VAL A 381 -20.60 10.02 -14.32
CA VAL A 381 -19.90 8.72 -14.18
C VAL A 381 -20.92 7.62 -13.97
N GLU A 382 -20.97 6.70 -14.94
CA GLU A 382 -21.84 5.52 -14.90
C GLU A 382 -21.36 4.50 -13.88
N ASP A 383 -22.28 3.94 -13.09
CA ASP A 383 -21.93 2.94 -12.06
C ASP A 383 -21.38 1.63 -12.65
N THR A 384 -21.74 1.33 -13.89
CA THR A 384 -21.34 0.11 -14.60
C THR A 384 -19.82 -0.01 -14.79
N ILE A 385 -19.08 1.11 -14.80
CA ILE A 385 -17.62 1.08 -14.94
C ILE A 385 -16.91 0.48 -13.73
N PHE A 386 -17.58 0.42 -12.57
CA PHE A 386 -17.06 -0.16 -11.34
C PHE A 386 -17.45 -1.63 -11.17
N ASN A 387 -18.34 -2.15 -12.03
CA ASN A 387 -18.71 -3.55 -12.03
C ASN A 387 -17.68 -4.37 -12.80
N MET A 388 -17.48 -5.63 -12.40
CA MET A 388 -16.55 -6.53 -13.07
C MET A 388 -17.00 -6.73 -14.52
N PRO A 389 -16.15 -6.44 -15.52
CA PRO A 389 -16.52 -6.63 -16.91
C PRO A 389 -16.66 -8.12 -17.23
N PRO A 390 -17.47 -8.49 -18.24
CA PRO A 390 -17.51 -9.86 -18.73
C PRO A 390 -16.12 -10.32 -19.17
N ALA A 391 -15.85 -11.63 -19.07
CA ALA A 391 -14.59 -12.18 -19.54
C ALA A 391 -14.40 -11.90 -21.04
N PRO A 392 -13.17 -11.61 -21.50
CA PRO A 392 -12.91 -11.48 -22.93
C PRO A 392 -13.33 -12.77 -23.65
N PRO A 393 -13.86 -12.69 -24.88
CA PRO A 393 -14.12 -13.88 -25.68
C PRO A 393 -12.82 -14.67 -25.87
N ALA A 394 -12.91 -16.01 -25.82
CA ALA A 394 -11.76 -16.87 -26.01
C ALA A 394 -11.07 -16.54 -27.35
N PRO A 395 -9.72 -16.51 -27.40
CA PRO A 395 -9.03 -16.27 -28.66
C PRO A 395 -9.48 -17.32 -29.69
N ALA A 396 -9.85 -16.86 -30.88
CA ALA A 396 -10.22 -17.75 -31.98
C ALA A 396 -9.09 -18.76 -32.18
N ALA A 397 -9.43 -20.05 -32.16
CA ALA A 397 -8.46 -21.10 -32.40
C ALA A 397 -7.81 -20.84 -33.76
N THR A 398 -6.50 -20.53 -33.74
CA THR A 398 -5.73 -20.44 -34.98
C THR A 398 -5.79 -21.83 -35.62
N PRO A 399 -6.28 -21.97 -36.86
CA PRO A 399 -6.23 -23.25 -37.54
C PRO A 399 -4.76 -23.68 -37.59
N LYS A 400 -4.49 -24.89 -37.07
CA LYS A 400 -3.17 -25.51 -37.21
C LYS A 400 -2.85 -25.57 -38.70
N GLN A 401 -1.79 -24.89 -39.12
CA GLN A 401 -1.17 -25.11 -40.43
C GLN A 401 -0.28 -26.35 -40.37
#